data_AF-A0A368GMW7-F1
#
_entry.id   AF-A0A368GMW7-F1
#
_cell.length_a   1.000
_cell.length_b   1.000
_cell.length_c   1.000
_cell.angle_alpha   90.00
_cell.angle_beta   90.00
_cell.angle_gamma   90.00
#
_symmetry.space_group_name_H-M   'P 1'
#
loop_
_entity.id
_entity.type
_entity.pdbx_description
1 polymer ?
#
loop_
_entity_poly.entity_id
_entity_poly.type
_entity_poly.pdbx_seq_one_letter_code
_entity_poly.pdbx_strand_id
1 'polypeptide(L)'
;MDEGFEDETQPEAAPVPVALPPFTVEITKGDERLCFHLDLVESVDVQGEYDFRVEEFYVAPAAKGADEDVASEVYAISGKYIDPDLHDLLFVRYLEERGFDAQFCKTLVCSKYLNWFSGMRPLMSAPLSSNLYGS
;
A
#
# COMPACT_ATOMS: atom_id res chain seq x y z
N MET A 1 16.00 -27.95 46.61
CA MET A 1 16.67 -27.62 45.33
C MET A 1 15.54 -27.16 44.43
N ASP A 2 15.42 -25.83 44.35
CA ASP A 2 14.41 -25.05 43.61
C ASP A 2 14.32 -25.50 42.15
N GLU A 3 13.14 -25.92 41.73
CA GLU A 3 12.11 -25.13 41.02
C GLU A 3 12.47 -24.87 39.55
N GLY A 4 11.60 -25.42 38.70
CA GLY A 4 11.76 -25.53 37.27
C GLY A 4 11.51 -24.21 36.55
N PHE A 5 12.10 -24.15 35.36
CA PHE A 5 11.84 -23.14 34.34
C PHE A 5 10.33 -23.02 34.04
N GLU A 6 9.70 -21.96 34.54
CA GLU A 6 8.46 -21.44 33.97
C GLU A 6 8.85 -20.48 32.84
N ASP A 7 8.86 -21.01 31.62
CA ASP A 7 8.90 -20.22 30.39
C ASP A 7 7.56 -19.47 30.30
N GLU A 8 7.57 -18.20 30.71
CA GLU A 8 6.44 -17.30 30.55
C GLU A 8 6.08 -17.24 29.06
N THR A 9 5.00 -17.92 28.71
CA THR A 9 4.37 -17.84 27.40
C THR A 9 3.99 -16.38 27.17
N GLN A 10 4.79 -15.68 26.35
CA GLN A 10 4.46 -14.35 25.86
C GLN A 10 3.03 -14.40 25.33
N PRO A 11 2.13 -13.49 25.77
CA PRO A 11 0.79 -13.43 25.19
C PRO A 11 0.95 -13.24 23.69
N GLU A 12 0.35 -14.15 22.90
CA GLU A 12 0.23 -14.00 21.45
C GLU A 12 -0.30 -12.59 21.18
N ALA A 13 0.58 -11.72 20.69
CA ALA A 13 0.22 -10.35 20.38
C ALA A 13 -0.93 -10.41 19.36
N ALA A 14 -2.09 -9.86 19.73
CA ALA A 14 -3.24 -9.80 18.84
C ALA A 14 -2.79 -9.22 17.49
N PRO A 15 -3.24 -9.79 16.35
CA PRO A 15 -2.79 -9.37 15.03
C PRO A 15 -3.05 -7.87 14.87
N VAL A 16 -1.97 -7.12 14.62
CA VAL A 16 -2.04 -5.67 14.44
C VAL A 16 -2.84 -5.41 13.15
N PRO A 17 -3.94 -4.63 13.20
CA PRO A 17 -4.74 -4.36 12.00
C PRO A 17 -3.89 -3.72 10.90
N VAL A 18 -4.00 -4.21 9.66
CA VAL A 18 -3.26 -3.70 8.50
C VAL A 18 -4.10 -2.84 7.58
N ALA A 19 -3.60 -1.64 7.28
CA ALA A 19 -4.16 -0.79 6.25
C ALA A 19 -3.45 -1.08 4.93
N LEU A 20 -4.21 -1.57 3.96
CA LEU A 20 -3.75 -1.88 2.60
C LEU A 20 -4.45 -0.93 1.62
N PRO A 21 -3.99 0.33 1.51
CA PRO A 21 -4.62 1.29 0.61
C PRO A 21 -4.27 0.97 -0.86
N PRO A 22 -5.17 1.29 -1.81
CA PRO A 22 -4.83 1.30 -3.22
C PRO A 22 -3.77 2.37 -3.50
N PHE A 23 -2.98 2.17 -4.54
CA PHE A 23 -1.97 3.12 -4.99
C PHE A 23 -1.83 3.08 -6.51
N THR A 24 -1.32 4.17 -7.08
CA THR A 24 -1.11 4.30 -8.52
C THR A 24 0.36 4.43 -8.81
N VAL A 25 0.84 3.69 -9.81
CA VAL A 25 2.18 3.81 -10.36
C VAL A 25 2.09 4.48 -11.73
N GLU A 26 2.78 5.61 -11.88
CA GLU A 26 2.91 6.31 -13.14
C GLU A 26 4.36 6.20 -13.64
N ILE A 27 4.53 5.72 -14.86
CA ILE A 27 5.82 5.60 -15.53
C ILE A 27 5.80 6.45 -16.79
N THR A 28 6.47 7.59 -16.71
CA THR A 28 6.55 8.56 -17.81
C THR A 28 7.74 8.27 -18.72
N LYS A 29 7.48 8.20 -20.03
CA LYS A 29 8.49 8.01 -21.06
C LYS A 29 8.21 8.92 -22.24
N GLY A 30 9.02 9.97 -22.40
CA GLY A 30 8.82 10.96 -23.46
C GLY A 30 7.55 11.78 -23.22
N ASP A 31 6.66 11.80 -24.20
CA ASP A 31 5.38 12.52 -24.15
C ASP A 31 4.20 11.63 -23.67
N GLU A 32 4.46 10.40 -23.21
CA GLU A 32 3.45 9.46 -22.73
C GLU A 32 3.75 9.00 -21.31
N ARG A 33 2.70 8.60 -20.59
CA ARG A 33 2.75 7.95 -19.28
C ARG A 33 1.95 6.65 -19.30
N LEU A 34 2.54 5.62 -18.74
CA LEU A 34 1.89 4.34 -18.47
C LEU A 34 1.47 4.33 -17.00
N CYS A 35 0.18 4.25 -16.76
CA CYS A 35 -0.41 4.31 -15.43
C CYS A 35 -0.97 2.94 -15.07
N PHE A 36 -0.67 2.49 -13.84
CA PHE A 36 -1.21 1.28 -13.24
C PHE A 36 -1.92 1.66 -11.95
N HIS A 37 -3.18 1.26 -11.80
CA HIS A 37 -3.90 1.31 -10.54
C HIS A 37 -3.78 -0.06 -9.88
N LEU A 38 -3.24 -0.07 -8.67
CA LEU A 38 -2.90 -1.28 -7.94
C LEU A 38 -3.57 -1.31 -6.57
N ASP A 39 -4.04 -2.49 -6.21
CA ASP A 39 -4.46 -2.83 -4.86
C ASP A 39 -3.31 -3.52 -4.14
N LEU A 40 -2.99 -3.03 -2.95
CA LEU A 40 -2.05 -3.70 -2.06
C LEU A 40 -2.77 -4.89 -1.39
N VAL A 41 -2.16 -6.07 -1.46
CA VAL A 41 -2.74 -7.31 -0.95
C VAL A 41 -1.74 -8.03 -0.05
N GLU A 42 -2.24 -8.92 0.80
CA GLU A 42 -1.37 -9.86 1.53
C GLU A 42 -0.84 -10.92 0.55
N SER A 43 0.43 -11.28 0.68
CA SER A 43 1.01 -12.37 -0.10
C SER A 43 0.30 -13.69 0.23
N VAL A 44 0.01 -14.48 -0.80
CA VAL A 44 -0.59 -15.81 -0.66
C VAL A 44 0.44 -16.87 -0.24
N ASP A 45 1.72 -16.62 -0.48
CA ASP A 45 2.80 -17.58 -0.27
C ASP A 45 3.44 -17.45 1.11
N VAL A 46 3.55 -16.22 1.64
CA VAL A 46 4.25 -15.94 2.88
C VAL A 46 3.42 -15.03 3.79
N GLN A 47 3.11 -15.53 4.99
CA GLN A 47 2.35 -14.79 5.99
C GLN A 47 3.14 -13.55 6.48
N GLY A 48 2.51 -12.38 6.44
CA GLY A 48 3.11 -11.10 6.84
C GLY A 48 3.95 -10.42 5.75
N GLU A 49 3.93 -10.97 4.53
CA GLU A 49 4.41 -10.28 3.33
C GLU A 49 3.25 -9.68 2.54
N TYR A 50 3.58 -8.70 1.71
CA TYR A 50 2.62 -7.94 0.92
C TYR A 50 3.03 -7.96 -0.53
N ASP A 51 2.01 -7.97 -1.37
CA ASP A 51 2.12 -7.96 -2.82
C ASP A 51 1.10 -6.97 -3.39
N PHE A 52 1.03 -6.87 -4.72
CA PHE A 52 0.08 -6.01 -5.39
C PHE A 52 -0.73 -6.75 -6.45
N ARG A 53 -1.94 -6.23 -6.70
CA ARG A 53 -2.79 -6.66 -7.81
C ARG A 53 -3.09 -5.46 -8.68
N VAL A 54 -2.92 -5.60 -9.99
CA VAL A 54 -3.32 -4.56 -10.94
C VAL A 54 -4.83 -4.65 -11.18
N GLU A 55 -5.57 -3.61 -10.81
CA GLU A 55 -7.01 -3.50 -11.07
C GLU A 55 -7.27 -2.98 -12.48
N GLU A 56 -6.54 -1.94 -12.87
CA GLU A 56 -6.62 -1.34 -14.20
C GLU A 56 -5.29 -0.69 -14.61
N PHE A 57 -5.07 -0.57 -15.90
CA PHE A 57 -3.95 0.18 -16.45
C PHE A 57 -4.35 0.89 -17.75
N TYR A 58 -3.68 2.00 -18.03
CA TYR A 58 -3.89 2.77 -19.25
C TYR A 58 -2.63 3.53 -19.67
N VAL A 59 -2.62 3.94 -20.93
CA VAL A 59 -1.60 4.84 -21.47
C VAL A 59 -2.26 6.19 -21.72
N ALA A 60 -1.68 7.24 -21.15
CA ALA A 60 -2.14 8.61 -21.31
C ALA A 60 -0.97 9.50 -21.78
N PRO A 61 -1.24 10.69 -22.33
CA PRO A 61 -0.22 11.70 -22.52
C PRO A 61 0.46 12.04 -21.19
N ALA A 62 1.77 12.26 -21.22
CA ALA A 62 2.54 12.70 -20.06
C ALA A 62 1.92 13.97 -19.47
N ALA A 63 1.74 14.01 -18.16
CA ALA A 63 1.17 15.18 -17.47
C ALA A 63 2.05 16.41 -17.73
N LYS A 64 1.47 17.45 -18.32
CA LYS A 64 2.14 18.75 -18.52
C LYS A 64 1.60 19.75 -17.50
N GLY A 65 2.19 19.77 -16.31
CA GLY A 65 1.85 20.73 -15.25
C GLY A 65 0.89 20.17 -14.19
N ALA A 66 0.00 21.02 -13.66
CA ALA A 66 -0.95 20.67 -12.59
C ALA A 66 -2.22 19.98 -13.08
N ASP A 67 -2.28 19.64 -14.37
CA ASP A 67 -3.42 18.97 -14.99
C ASP A 67 -3.19 17.47 -14.91
N GLU A 68 -3.69 16.87 -13.84
CA GLU A 68 -3.64 15.42 -13.61
C GLU A 68 -4.82 14.69 -14.27
N ASP A 69 -5.82 15.44 -14.77
CA ASP A 69 -7.05 14.89 -15.30
C ASP A 69 -6.80 14.05 -16.56
N VAL A 70 -7.15 12.77 -16.47
CA VAL A 70 -7.09 11.83 -17.58
C VAL A 70 -8.38 12.00 -18.39
N ALA A 71 -8.25 12.35 -19.67
CA ALA A 71 -9.40 12.48 -20.55
C ALA A 71 -10.21 11.16 -20.56
N SER A 72 -11.54 11.25 -20.49
CA SER A 72 -12.43 10.08 -20.48
C SER A 72 -12.34 9.22 -21.75
N GLU A 73 -11.67 9.74 -22.78
CA GLU A 73 -11.37 9.10 -24.05
C GLU A 73 -10.24 8.07 -23.94
N VAL A 74 -9.43 8.14 -22.88
CA VAL A 74 -8.31 7.23 -22.67
C VAL A 74 -8.83 5.82 -22.39
N TYR A 75 -8.38 4.88 -23.22
CA TYR A 75 -8.77 3.50 -23.10
C TYR A 75 -8.07 2.85 -21.89
N ALA A 76 -8.87 2.53 -20.87
CA ALA A 76 -8.42 1.77 -19.71
C ALA A 76 -8.72 0.28 -19.88
N ILE A 77 -7.74 -0.54 -19.52
CA ILE A 77 -7.80 -1.99 -19.58
C ILE A 77 -7.88 -2.52 -18.15
N SER A 78 -8.86 -3.39 -17.88
CA SER A 78 -8.93 -4.11 -16.60
C SER A 78 -7.79 -5.12 -16.50
N GLY A 79 -7.06 -5.11 -15.39
CA GLY A 79 -6.02 -6.09 -15.09
C GLY A 79 -6.56 -7.50 -14.85
N LYS A 80 -7.88 -7.67 -14.71
CA LYS A 80 -8.52 -8.97 -14.44
C LYS A 80 -8.62 -9.89 -15.67
N TYR A 81 -8.73 -9.32 -16.87
CA TYR A 81 -8.97 -10.06 -18.11
C TYR A 81 -7.85 -9.79 -19.12
N ILE A 82 -6.63 -10.09 -18.72
CA ILE A 82 -5.42 -9.93 -19.55
C ILE A 82 -4.87 -11.31 -19.92
N ASP A 83 -4.20 -11.36 -21.07
CA ASP A 83 -3.46 -12.54 -21.49
C ASP A 83 -2.36 -12.90 -20.47
N PRO A 84 -2.17 -14.19 -20.10
CA PRO A 84 -1.18 -14.58 -19.10
C PRO A 84 0.27 -14.19 -19.44
N ASP A 85 0.67 -14.24 -20.71
CA ASP A 85 2.03 -13.88 -21.10
C ASP A 85 2.23 -12.36 -20.96
N LEU A 86 1.18 -11.59 -21.24
CA LEU A 86 1.19 -10.13 -21.08
C LEU A 86 1.16 -9.72 -19.60
N HIS A 87 0.43 -10.46 -18.76
CA HIS A 87 0.45 -10.30 -17.30
C HIS A 87 1.86 -10.43 -16.75
N ASP A 88 2.55 -11.52 -17.05
CA ASP A 88 3.90 -11.78 -16.53
C ASP A 88 4.93 -10.76 -17.03
N LEU A 89 4.78 -10.30 -18.27
CA LEU A 89 5.67 -9.28 -18.82
C LEU A 89 5.43 -7.90 -18.19
N LEU A 90 4.19 -7.43 -18.13
CA LEU A 90 3.87 -6.06 -17.72
C LEU A 90 3.71 -5.88 -16.22
N PHE A 91 3.04 -6.81 -15.54
CA PHE A 91 2.69 -6.64 -14.12
C PHE A 91 3.76 -7.21 -13.21
N VAL A 92 4.46 -8.25 -13.64
CA VAL A 92 5.54 -8.84 -12.86
C VAL A 92 6.87 -8.22 -13.30
N ARG A 93 7.41 -8.64 -14.45
CA ARG A 93 8.78 -8.28 -14.83
C ARG A 93 9.02 -6.78 -14.97
N TYR A 94 8.13 -6.08 -15.68
CA TYR A 94 8.34 -4.66 -15.98
C TYR A 94 8.25 -3.75 -14.73
N LEU A 95 7.39 -4.11 -13.76
CA LEU A 95 7.26 -3.39 -12.49
C LEU A 95 8.41 -3.77 -11.54
N GLU A 96 8.77 -5.04 -11.44
CA GLU A 96 9.91 -5.50 -10.63
C GLU A 96 11.24 -4.89 -11.09
N GLU A 97 11.48 -4.82 -12.40
CA GLU A 97 12.67 -4.16 -12.97
C GLU A 97 12.81 -2.68 -12.58
N ARG A 98 11.70 -2.05 -12.18
CA ARG A 98 11.67 -0.66 -11.70
C ARG A 98 11.71 -0.53 -10.18
N GLY A 99 11.83 -1.65 -9.46
CA GLY A 99 11.91 -1.70 -8.00
C GLY A 99 10.55 -1.76 -7.31
N PHE A 100 9.48 -2.12 -8.03
CA PHE A 100 8.19 -2.45 -7.42
C PHE A 100 8.18 -3.94 -7.08
N ASP A 101 8.72 -4.28 -5.91
CA ASP A 101 8.84 -5.65 -5.41
C ASP A 101 8.15 -5.82 -4.03
N ALA A 102 8.21 -7.03 -3.46
CA ALA A 102 7.65 -7.31 -2.14
C ALA A 102 8.26 -6.42 -1.03
N GLN A 103 9.54 -6.03 -1.17
CA GLN A 103 10.21 -5.14 -0.21
C GLN A 103 9.65 -3.71 -0.29
N PHE A 104 9.35 -3.22 -1.50
CA PHE A 104 8.64 -1.98 -1.72
C PHE A 104 7.25 -2.02 -1.06
N CYS A 105 6.48 -3.08 -1.28
CA CYS A 105 5.15 -3.25 -0.69
C CYS A 105 5.21 -3.22 0.84
N LYS A 106 6.15 -3.95 1.44
CA LYS A 106 6.38 -3.94 2.89
C LYS A 106 6.76 -2.55 3.41
N THR A 107 7.58 -1.82 2.67
CA THR A 107 7.97 -0.44 3.02
C THR A 107 6.78 0.51 2.95
N LEU A 108 5.93 0.35 1.92
CA LEU A 108 4.73 1.15 1.73
C LEU A 108 3.75 0.97 2.90
N VAL A 109 3.50 -0.28 3.30
CA VAL A 109 2.68 -0.62 4.48
C VAL A 109 3.28 0.01 5.74
N CYS A 110 4.55 -0.27 6.05
CA CYS A 110 5.22 0.25 7.25
C CYS A 110 5.25 1.79 7.34
N SER A 111 5.51 2.46 6.22
CA SER A 111 5.57 3.93 6.15
C SER A 111 4.20 4.56 6.42
N LYS A 112 3.13 3.98 5.86
CA LYS A 112 1.76 4.45 6.08
C LYS A 112 1.30 4.22 7.53
N TYR A 113 1.72 3.12 8.15
CA TYR A 113 1.49 2.89 9.58
C TYR A 113 2.15 3.91 10.48
N LEU A 114 3.42 4.25 10.24
CA LEU A 114 4.12 5.29 11.00
C LEU A 114 3.39 6.63 10.89
N ASN A 115 2.90 6.99 9.70
CA ASN A 115 2.11 8.20 9.53
C ASN A 115 0.73 8.13 10.20
N TRP A 116 0.05 7.00 10.14
CA TRP A 116 -1.24 6.81 10.82
C TRP A 116 -1.09 6.85 12.35
N PHE A 117 -0.14 6.11 12.92
CA PHE A 117 0.16 6.14 14.35
C PHE A 117 0.67 7.50 14.82
N SER A 118 1.50 8.18 14.02
CA SER A 118 1.96 9.55 14.31
C SER A 118 0.80 10.54 14.29
N GLY A 119 -0.15 10.41 13.35
CA GLY A 119 -1.37 11.22 13.28
C GLY A 119 -2.38 10.93 14.39
N MET A 120 -2.37 9.74 14.98
CA MET A 120 -3.23 9.37 16.11
C MET A 120 -2.65 9.71 17.49
N ARG A 121 -1.32 9.85 17.63
CA ARG A 121 -0.68 10.28 18.88
C ARG A 121 -1.27 11.56 19.48
N PRO A 122 -1.56 12.64 18.72
CA PRO A 122 -2.22 13.83 19.24
C PRO A 122 -3.64 13.59 19.74
N LEU A 123 -4.38 12.68 19.10
CA LEU A 123 -5.76 12.33 19.47
C LEU A 123 -5.82 11.48 20.74
N MET A 124 -4.82 10.62 20.97
CA MET A 124 -4.70 9.83 22.20
C MET A 124 -4.01 10.58 23.35
N SER A 125 -3.29 11.66 23.07
CA SER A 125 -2.60 12.51 24.06
C SER A 125 -3.39 13.75 24.46
N ALA A 126 -4.63 13.93 24.00
CA ALA A 126 -5.46 15.06 24.40
C ALA A 126 -5.75 14.97 25.91
N PRO A 127 -5.28 15.93 26.74
CA PRO A 127 -5.68 15.95 28.13
C PRO A 127 -7.19 16.22 28.18
N LEU A 128 -7.91 15.42 28.97
CA LEU A 128 -9.28 15.71 29.39
C LEU A 128 -9.30 17.14 29.93
N SER A 129 -9.76 18.08 29.11
CA SER A 129 -9.90 19.47 29.50
C SER A 129 -11.05 19.52 30.50
N SER A 130 -10.70 19.51 31.78
CA SER A 130 -11.59 19.71 32.90
C SER A 130 -12.15 21.13 32.87
N ASN A 131 -13.16 21.37 32.04
CA ASN A 131 -14.02 22.55 32.12
C ASN A 131 -15.32 22.18 32.82
N LEU A 132 -15.23 21.95 34.12
CA LEU A 132 -16.37 21.98 35.04
C LEU A 132 -15.86 22.64 36.32
N TYR A 133 -16.01 23.97 36.40
CA TYR A 133 -16.46 24.71 37.59
C TYR A 133 -16.47 26.20 37.23
N GLY A 134 -17.59 26.62 36.63
CA GLY A 134 -18.00 28.02 36.54
C GLY A 134 -19.40 28.12 37.11
N SER A 135 -19.49 28.49 38.39
CA SER A 135 -20.67 29.06 39.05
C SER A 135 -20.19 29.85 40.25
#